data_AF-A0A2N2UIC0-F1
#
_entry.id   AF-A0A2N2UIC0-F1
#
_cell.length_a   1.000
_cell.length_b   1.000
_cell.length_c   1.000
_cell.angle_alpha   90.00
_cell.angle_beta   90.00
_cell.angle_gamma   90.00
#
_symmetry.space_group_name_H-M   'P 1'
#
loop_
_entity.id
_entity.type
_entity.pdbx_description
1 polymer ?
#
loop_
_entity_poly.entity_id
_entity_poly.type
_entity_poly.pdbx_seq_one_letter_code
_entity_poly.pdbx_strand_id
1 'polypeptide(L)'
;MKTRPSPLLPRSLVLSALLTLPLPVLADQAFTDCLDRLRTEAVQHGVAQSTFDAHAAGLEPDMAVLGFLDAQPEFVTPIWDYIAALVDDERIADGRAMLEQWGEVLQRVEAVYGVDPATVVAVWGVESNFGRNFGSRPLLTSLSTLSCFGRRQSFFKGEFFTTLKIIQEGHVAPERLTGSWAGAFGHTQFMPSTFMRLAVDFDRDGRRDLVDSVPDALASTANFLRRAGWRTEERWGFEVALPAGFDAGLAGRRSKRPARDWVKYGLTRIDGSPLPEDTPVSGLLLPAGKEGPAFLVGRNFDALYGYNAAESYALAIAHLSDRLRGGGAFAAPWPTDDAGLSRAERRELQRLLLDRGHDIGEVDGMIGSRTREALKLELEALGLKSDGRAGQAALRALREAGPGPR
;
A
#
# COMPACT_ATOMS: atom_id res chain seq x y z
N MET A 1 67.74 -1.26 63.56
CA MET A 1 67.48 -0.32 62.45
C MET A 1 65.97 -0.26 62.21
N LYS A 2 65.34 0.87 62.52
CA LYS A 2 63.93 1.18 62.24
C LYS A 2 63.91 2.28 61.17
N THR A 3 63.25 2.07 60.05
CA THR A 3 62.71 3.15 59.20
C THR A 3 61.39 2.70 58.58
N ARG A 4 60.42 3.61 58.65
CA ARG A 4 58.99 3.48 58.29
C ARG A 4 58.77 3.67 56.79
N PRO A 5 57.64 3.21 56.22
CA PRO A 5 57.24 3.55 54.85
C PRO A 5 56.48 4.88 54.78
N SER A 6 56.70 5.62 53.68
CA SER A 6 56.05 6.89 53.33
C SER A 6 54.74 6.68 52.54
N PRO A 7 53.74 7.58 52.62
CA PRO A 7 52.52 7.50 51.83
C PRO A 7 52.68 8.22 50.47
N LEU A 8 52.07 7.65 49.43
CA LEU A 8 51.94 8.24 48.08
C LEU A 8 50.66 9.09 48.02
N LEU A 9 50.80 10.34 47.56
CA LEU A 9 49.70 11.27 47.26
C LEU A 9 48.97 10.87 45.95
N PRO A 10 47.64 11.03 45.85
CA PRO A 10 46.92 10.81 44.60
C PRO A 10 47.00 12.04 43.68
N ARG A 11 47.29 11.79 42.39
CA ARG A 11 47.21 12.75 41.29
C ARG A 11 45.75 13.04 40.94
N SER A 12 45.34 14.30 40.98
CA SER A 12 44.03 14.76 40.48
C SER A 12 43.98 14.66 38.95
N LEU A 13 43.04 13.88 38.44
CA LEU A 13 42.62 13.87 37.03
C LEU A 13 41.63 15.02 36.79
N VAL A 14 41.94 15.92 35.86
CA VAL A 14 41.01 16.93 35.34
C VAL A 14 40.10 16.23 34.33
N LEU A 15 38.81 16.12 34.65
CA LEU A 15 37.78 15.56 33.79
C LEU A 15 37.21 16.68 32.90
N SER A 16 37.60 16.71 31.62
CA SER A 16 36.96 17.56 30.62
C SER A 16 35.56 17.03 30.32
N ALA A 17 34.53 17.73 30.80
CA ALA A 17 33.14 17.44 30.48
C ALA A 17 32.84 17.87 29.02
N LEU A 18 32.75 16.91 28.09
CA LEU A 18 32.05 17.13 26.83
C LEU A 18 30.54 17.20 27.14
N LEU A 19 29.94 18.38 26.96
CA LEU A 19 28.49 18.53 26.93
C LEU A 19 27.94 17.69 25.76
N THR A 20 27.32 16.57 26.08
CA THR A 20 26.45 15.84 25.17
C THR A 20 25.08 16.51 25.24
N LEU A 21 24.75 17.33 24.23
CA LEU A 21 23.38 17.84 24.09
C LEU A 21 22.45 16.65 23.77
N PRO A 22 21.28 16.54 24.43
CA PRO A 22 20.34 15.46 24.17
C PRO A 22 19.75 15.60 22.75
N LEU A 23 19.86 14.53 21.96
CA LEU A 23 19.34 14.40 20.59
C LEU A 23 17.90 14.92 20.35
N PRO A 24 16.91 14.76 21.24
CA PRO A 24 15.55 15.27 20.99
C PRO A 24 15.49 16.80 20.84
N VAL A 25 16.25 17.55 21.62
CA VAL A 25 16.24 19.04 21.58
C VAL A 25 16.78 19.57 20.24
N LEU A 26 17.70 18.84 19.59
CA LEU A 26 18.25 19.22 18.30
C LEU A 26 17.28 18.97 17.14
N ALA A 27 16.45 17.91 17.22
CA ALA A 27 15.45 17.60 16.21
C ALA A 27 14.30 18.63 16.22
N ASP A 28 13.87 19.06 17.40
CA ASP A 28 12.79 20.06 17.57
C ASP A 28 13.19 21.43 17.01
N GLN A 29 14.43 21.89 17.26
CA GLN A 29 14.92 23.14 16.70
C GLN A 29 15.08 23.04 15.17
N ALA A 30 15.64 21.95 14.66
CA ALA A 30 15.80 21.74 13.22
C ALA A 30 14.47 21.69 12.47
N PHE A 31 13.43 21.15 13.12
CA PHE A 31 12.07 21.14 12.57
C PHE A 31 11.45 22.54 12.59
N THR A 32 11.60 23.28 13.68
CA THR A 32 11.13 24.68 13.78
C THR A 32 11.76 25.54 12.69
N ASP A 33 13.08 25.49 12.52
CA ASP A 33 13.80 26.21 11.46
C ASP A 33 13.33 25.80 10.06
N CYS A 34 12.94 24.53 9.89
CA CYS A 34 12.39 24.04 8.65
C CYS A 34 10.99 24.59 8.38
N LEU A 35 10.10 24.60 9.39
CA LEU A 35 8.77 25.18 9.27
C LEU A 35 8.84 26.67 8.93
N ASP A 36 9.78 27.43 9.49
CA ASP A 36 9.99 28.84 9.14
C ASP A 36 10.39 29.05 7.67
N ARG A 37 11.23 28.15 7.14
CA ARG A 37 11.56 28.15 5.70
C ARG A 37 10.32 27.81 4.86
N LEU A 38 9.57 26.77 5.23
CA LEU A 38 8.33 26.40 4.53
C LEU A 38 7.30 27.53 4.59
N ARG A 39 7.19 28.23 5.72
CA ARG A 39 6.34 29.40 5.91
C ARG A 39 6.68 30.51 4.93
N THR A 40 7.97 30.76 4.70
CA THR A 40 8.46 31.76 3.75
C THR A 40 8.21 31.36 2.29
N GLU A 41 8.26 30.06 1.99
CA GLU A 41 7.98 29.50 0.66
C GLU A 41 6.46 29.44 0.33
N ALA A 42 5.58 29.47 1.34
CA ALA A 42 4.14 29.18 1.21
C ALA A 42 3.41 29.97 0.11
N VAL A 43 3.61 31.30 0.06
CA VAL A 43 2.94 32.18 -0.92
C VAL A 43 3.37 31.85 -2.35
N GLN A 44 4.64 31.47 -2.56
CA GLN A 44 5.15 31.07 -3.88
C GLN A 44 4.49 29.77 -4.37
N HIS A 45 4.00 28.95 -3.44
CA HIS A 45 3.25 27.74 -3.72
C HIS A 45 1.73 27.93 -3.72
N GLY A 46 1.24 29.18 -3.59
CA GLY A 46 -0.19 29.50 -3.63
C GLY A 46 -0.94 29.21 -2.32
N VAL A 47 -0.22 29.09 -1.20
CA VAL A 47 -0.78 28.97 0.15
C VAL A 47 -0.74 30.35 0.81
N ALA A 48 -1.89 30.84 1.27
CA ALA A 48 -1.97 32.09 2.00
C ALA A 48 -1.25 31.97 3.35
N GLN A 49 -0.60 33.06 3.78
CA GLN A 49 0.15 33.07 5.04
C GLN A 49 -0.74 32.71 6.23
N SER A 50 -1.98 33.21 6.26
CA SER A 50 -2.97 32.89 7.29
C SER A 50 -3.33 31.41 7.35
N THR A 51 -3.40 30.72 6.20
CA THR A 51 -3.66 29.28 6.13
C THR A 51 -2.49 28.50 6.72
N PHE A 52 -1.27 28.88 6.35
CA PHE A 52 -0.07 28.26 6.92
C PHE A 52 -0.03 28.47 8.43
N ASP A 53 -0.22 29.70 8.89
CA ASP A 53 -0.14 30.05 10.31
C ASP A 53 -1.20 29.31 11.14
N ALA A 54 -2.40 29.13 10.59
CA ALA A 54 -3.49 28.42 11.26
C ALA A 54 -3.27 26.90 11.36
N HIS A 55 -2.60 26.28 10.39
CA HIS A 55 -2.59 24.81 10.26
C HIS A 55 -1.19 24.17 10.34
N ALA A 56 -0.12 24.95 10.20
CA ALA A 56 1.25 24.43 10.13
C ALA A 56 2.20 24.96 11.20
N ALA A 57 1.96 26.17 11.74
CA ALA A 57 2.90 26.82 12.64
C ALA A 57 3.15 26.05 13.97
N GLY A 58 2.15 25.29 14.43
CA GLY A 58 2.22 24.50 15.66
C GLY A 58 2.39 23.00 15.45
N LEU A 59 2.84 22.55 14.27
CA LEU A 59 3.07 21.13 14.03
C LEU A 59 4.28 20.64 14.85
N GLU A 60 4.21 19.38 15.28
CA GLU A 60 5.33 18.64 15.84
C GLU A 60 5.73 17.51 14.88
N PRO A 61 7.02 17.13 14.78
CA PRO A 61 7.45 16.10 13.85
C PRO A 61 7.10 14.69 14.35
N ASP A 62 6.72 13.82 13.43
CA ASP A 62 6.50 12.40 13.69
C ASP A 62 7.63 11.57 13.08
N MET A 63 8.75 11.46 13.80
CA MET A 63 9.96 10.82 13.28
C MET A 63 9.78 9.34 12.92
N ALA A 64 8.72 8.68 13.39
CA ALA A 64 8.41 7.31 13.01
C ALA A 64 8.10 7.18 11.51
N VAL A 65 7.64 8.24 10.84
CA VAL A 65 7.33 8.20 9.39
C VAL A 65 8.57 7.91 8.53
N LEU A 66 9.77 8.26 9.01
CA LEU A 66 11.02 8.07 8.27
C LEU A 66 11.36 6.59 8.08
N GLY A 67 11.01 5.74 9.05
CA GLY A 67 11.26 4.30 8.98
C GLY A 67 10.43 3.57 7.92
N PHE A 68 9.29 4.14 7.50
CA PHE A 68 8.43 3.53 6.48
C PHE A 68 8.89 3.79 5.04
N LEU A 69 9.84 4.71 4.83
CA LEU A 69 10.36 5.03 3.50
C LEU A 69 11.05 3.84 2.82
N ASP A 70 11.54 2.86 3.58
CA ASP A 70 12.41 1.79 3.10
C ASP A 70 11.71 0.45 2.85
N ALA A 71 10.41 0.33 3.14
CA ALA A 71 9.69 -0.94 3.02
C ALA A 71 8.28 -0.75 2.44
N GLN A 72 8.16 -0.81 1.11
CA GLN A 72 6.88 -0.83 0.41
C GLN A 72 6.43 -2.28 0.17
N PRO A 73 5.31 -2.73 0.77
CA PRO A 73 4.87 -4.13 0.72
C PRO A 73 4.79 -4.70 -0.69
N GLU A 74 4.40 -3.90 -1.67
CA GLU A 74 4.22 -4.27 -3.07
C GLU A 74 5.49 -4.83 -3.72
N PHE A 75 6.67 -4.45 -3.23
CA PHE A 75 7.97 -4.80 -3.80
C PHE A 75 8.73 -5.86 -3.01
N VAL A 76 8.42 -6.01 -1.72
CA VAL A 76 9.17 -6.90 -0.81
C VAL A 76 8.38 -8.12 -0.37
N THR A 77 7.05 -8.09 -0.49
CA THR A 77 6.18 -9.19 -0.11
C THR A 77 6.14 -10.21 -1.25
N PRO A 78 6.30 -11.52 -0.97
CA PRO A 78 6.08 -12.55 -1.99
C PRO A 78 4.71 -12.38 -2.64
N ILE A 79 4.63 -12.50 -3.96
CA ILE A 79 3.41 -12.13 -4.70
C ILE A 79 2.17 -12.89 -4.21
N TRP A 80 2.31 -14.16 -3.86
CA TRP A 80 1.18 -14.96 -3.35
C TRP A 80 0.68 -14.47 -1.98
N ASP A 81 1.54 -13.93 -1.12
CA ASP A 81 1.14 -13.30 0.14
C ASP A 81 0.42 -11.98 -0.12
N TYR A 82 0.97 -11.18 -1.05
CA TYR A 82 0.40 -9.90 -1.42
C TYR A 82 -1.01 -10.05 -2.02
N ILE A 83 -1.18 -11.00 -2.96
CA ILE A 83 -2.48 -11.30 -3.55
C ILE A 83 -3.43 -11.91 -2.52
N ALA A 84 -3.01 -12.86 -1.69
CA ALA A 84 -3.87 -13.45 -0.65
C ALA A 84 -4.34 -12.42 0.40
N ALA A 85 -3.51 -11.40 0.68
CA ALA A 85 -3.85 -10.32 1.60
C ALA A 85 -4.92 -9.37 1.05
N LEU A 86 -4.95 -9.19 -0.28
CA LEU A 86 -5.77 -8.20 -0.96
C LEU A 86 -6.97 -8.82 -1.69
N VAL A 87 -6.93 -10.11 -2.03
CA VAL A 87 -8.00 -10.80 -2.76
C VAL A 87 -8.38 -12.06 -1.99
N ASP A 88 -9.19 -11.86 -0.96
CA ASP A 88 -9.77 -12.91 -0.11
C ASP A 88 -11.31 -12.91 -0.21
N ASP A 89 -11.94 -14.00 0.22
CA ASP A 89 -13.39 -14.18 0.10
C ASP A 89 -14.17 -13.14 0.91
N GLU A 90 -13.64 -12.68 2.05
CA GLU A 90 -14.24 -11.60 2.83
C GLU A 90 -14.24 -10.29 2.02
N ARG A 91 -13.17 -9.96 1.29
CA ARG A 91 -13.08 -8.70 0.52
C ARG A 91 -13.95 -8.76 -0.72
N ILE A 92 -14.06 -9.95 -1.31
CA ILE A 92 -14.96 -10.19 -2.44
C ILE A 92 -16.42 -10.04 -2.00
N ALA A 93 -16.79 -10.58 -0.84
CA ALA A 93 -18.13 -10.42 -0.28
C ALA A 93 -18.44 -8.94 0.02
N ASP A 94 -17.52 -8.26 0.70
CA ASP A 94 -17.63 -6.83 0.99
C ASP A 94 -17.76 -6.00 -0.30
N GLY A 95 -16.94 -6.27 -1.32
CA GLY A 95 -17.00 -5.56 -2.60
C GLY A 95 -18.29 -5.80 -3.38
N ARG A 96 -18.87 -7.01 -3.30
CA ARG A 96 -20.20 -7.29 -3.87
C ARG A 96 -21.28 -6.49 -3.15
N ALA A 97 -21.20 -6.38 -1.82
CA ALA A 97 -22.11 -5.51 -1.07
C ALA A 97 -21.94 -4.04 -1.46
N MET A 98 -20.71 -3.57 -1.73
CA MET A 98 -20.48 -2.20 -2.21
C MET A 98 -21.03 -1.97 -3.62
N LEU A 99 -20.93 -2.95 -4.52
CA LEU A 99 -21.54 -2.88 -5.85
C LEU A 99 -23.06 -2.75 -5.77
N GLU A 100 -23.69 -3.47 -4.84
CA GLU A 100 -25.13 -3.38 -4.60
C GLU A 100 -25.52 -2.04 -3.97
N GLN A 101 -24.86 -1.68 -2.86
CA GLN A 101 -25.15 -0.45 -2.11
C GLN A 101 -24.99 0.82 -2.96
N TRP A 102 -23.95 0.88 -3.79
CA TRP A 102 -23.62 2.07 -4.59
C TRP A 102 -23.96 1.93 -6.08
N GLY A 103 -24.81 0.95 -6.44
CA GLY A 103 -25.10 0.59 -7.82
C GLY A 103 -25.55 1.76 -8.70
N GLU A 104 -26.46 2.61 -8.21
CA GLU A 104 -26.92 3.79 -8.96
C GLU A 104 -25.80 4.81 -9.19
N VAL A 105 -24.96 5.05 -8.19
CA VAL A 105 -23.82 5.97 -8.30
C VAL A 105 -22.80 5.42 -9.29
N LEU A 106 -22.47 4.13 -9.17
CA LEU A 106 -21.51 3.45 -10.03
C LEU A 106 -21.95 3.43 -11.50
N GLN A 107 -23.24 3.24 -11.78
CA GLN A 107 -23.77 3.33 -13.14
C GLN A 107 -23.61 4.73 -13.73
N ARG A 108 -23.85 5.79 -12.93
CA ARG A 108 -23.59 7.17 -13.38
C ARG A 108 -22.10 7.43 -13.60
N VAL A 109 -21.25 6.91 -12.72
CA VAL A 109 -19.78 7.01 -12.85
C VAL A 109 -19.33 6.31 -14.14
N GLU A 110 -19.81 5.10 -14.41
CA GLU A 110 -19.53 4.36 -15.64
C GLU A 110 -19.98 5.13 -16.88
N ALA A 111 -21.19 5.69 -16.88
CA ALA A 111 -21.71 6.47 -18.01
C ALA A 111 -20.84 7.70 -18.34
N VAL A 112 -20.20 8.31 -17.34
CA VAL A 112 -19.34 9.49 -17.52
C VAL A 112 -17.90 9.11 -17.91
N TYR A 113 -17.33 8.10 -17.26
CA TYR A 113 -15.90 7.80 -17.36
C TYR A 113 -15.57 6.56 -18.20
N GLY A 114 -16.57 5.72 -18.49
CA GLY A 114 -16.39 4.46 -19.23
C GLY A 114 -15.54 3.44 -18.48
N VAL A 115 -15.55 3.46 -17.15
CA VAL A 115 -14.89 2.47 -16.29
C VAL A 115 -15.97 1.68 -15.59
N ASP A 116 -15.95 0.37 -15.73
CA ASP A 116 -17.02 -0.49 -15.22
C ASP A 116 -17.02 -0.53 -13.68
N PRO A 117 -18.20 -0.74 -13.05
CA PRO A 117 -18.36 -0.70 -11.60
C PRO A 117 -17.41 -1.64 -10.83
N ALA A 118 -17.19 -2.86 -11.33
CA ALA A 118 -16.35 -3.84 -10.65
C ALA A 118 -14.89 -3.41 -10.60
N THR A 119 -14.38 -2.71 -11.63
CA THR A 119 -13.03 -2.13 -11.60
C THR A 119 -12.92 -1.01 -10.57
N VAL A 120 -13.87 -0.08 -10.55
CA VAL A 120 -13.85 1.06 -9.61
C VAL A 120 -13.90 0.56 -8.17
N VAL A 121 -14.79 -0.39 -7.88
CA VAL A 121 -14.92 -1.00 -6.54
C VAL A 121 -13.67 -1.83 -6.19
N ALA A 122 -13.04 -2.51 -7.14
CA ALA A 122 -11.80 -3.25 -6.87
C ALA A 122 -10.65 -2.32 -6.45
N VAL A 123 -10.48 -1.16 -7.12
CA VAL A 123 -9.51 -0.13 -6.67
C VAL A 123 -9.85 0.31 -5.25
N TRP A 124 -11.12 0.65 -4.99
CA TRP A 124 -11.56 1.10 -3.67
C TRP A 124 -11.31 0.08 -2.55
N GLY A 125 -11.50 -1.20 -2.85
CA GLY A 125 -11.25 -2.30 -1.93
C GLY A 125 -9.77 -2.50 -1.62
N VAL A 126 -8.90 -2.34 -2.62
CA VAL A 126 -7.45 -2.44 -2.44
C VAL A 126 -6.89 -1.22 -1.69
N GLU A 127 -7.35 -0.02 -2.02
CA GLU A 127 -6.81 1.22 -1.44
C GLU A 127 -7.17 1.43 0.03
N SER A 128 -8.46 1.28 0.37
CA SER A 128 -8.94 1.68 1.69
C SER A 128 -9.86 0.66 2.34
N ASN A 129 -9.94 -0.55 1.78
CA ASN A 129 -10.88 -1.58 2.22
C ASN A 129 -12.32 -1.05 2.24
N PHE A 130 -12.70 -0.34 1.18
CA PHE A 130 -13.99 0.36 1.03
C PHE A 130 -14.22 1.45 2.08
N GLY A 131 -13.15 2.17 2.44
CA GLY A 131 -13.17 3.24 3.44
C GLY A 131 -13.06 2.84 4.90
N ARG A 132 -12.88 1.55 5.20
CA ARG A 132 -12.66 1.09 6.57
C ARG A 132 -11.24 1.35 7.07
N ASN A 133 -10.30 1.62 6.19
CA ASN A 133 -8.92 1.93 6.54
C ASN A 133 -8.34 3.04 5.65
N PHE A 134 -8.30 4.27 6.17
CA PHE A 134 -7.62 5.38 5.49
C PHE A 134 -6.15 5.53 5.91
N GLY A 135 -5.75 4.88 7.00
CA GLY A 135 -4.63 5.32 7.83
C GLY A 135 -5.07 6.35 8.87
N SER A 136 -4.27 6.51 9.92
CA SER A 136 -4.60 7.32 11.10
C SER A 136 -3.66 8.50 11.31
N ARG A 137 -2.66 8.69 10.44
CA ARG A 137 -1.65 9.74 10.63
C ARG A 137 -2.16 11.06 10.08
N PRO A 138 -2.06 12.18 10.82
CA PRO A 138 -2.35 13.50 10.27
C PRO A 138 -1.42 13.79 9.08
N LEU A 139 -2.02 14.22 7.96
CA LEU A 139 -1.28 14.45 6.71
C LEU A 139 -0.23 15.54 6.87
N LEU A 140 -0.61 16.68 7.46
CA LEU A 140 0.29 17.82 7.62
C LEU A 140 1.51 17.46 8.49
N THR A 141 1.33 16.71 9.57
CA THR A 141 2.41 16.16 10.41
C THR A 141 3.33 15.24 9.60
N SER A 142 2.77 14.28 8.88
CA SER A 142 3.57 13.30 8.11
C SER A 142 4.36 13.99 7.00
N LEU A 143 3.68 14.84 6.21
CA LEU A 143 4.26 15.52 5.07
C LEU A 143 5.28 16.58 5.49
N SER A 144 5.03 17.38 6.54
CA SER A 144 6.03 18.32 7.06
C SER A 144 7.28 17.59 7.57
N THR A 145 7.11 16.48 8.31
CA THR A 145 8.24 15.67 8.77
C THR A 145 9.07 15.16 7.59
N LEU A 146 8.42 14.64 6.55
CA LEU A 146 9.09 14.16 5.34
C LEU A 146 9.70 15.28 4.49
N SER A 147 9.11 16.47 4.49
CA SER A 147 9.67 17.69 3.88
C SER A 147 10.95 18.13 4.55
N CYS A 148 11.04 17.98 5.88
CA CYS A 148 12.16 18.47 6.68
C CYS A 148 13.29 17.44 6.85
N PHE A 149 12.95 16.15 6.93
CA PHE A 149 13.89 15.09 7.30
C PHE A 149 13.91 13.91 6.32
N GLY A 150 12.95 13.81 5.40
CA GLY A 150 12.87 12.70 4.45
C GLY A 150 13.93 12.77 3.35
N ARG A 151 14.20 11.64 2.67
CA ARG A 151 15.16 11.60 1.54
C ARG A 151 14.64 12.22 0.23
N ARG A 152 13.33 12.45 0.11
CA ARG A 152 12.65 13.04 -1.06
C ARG A 152 12.01 14.39 -0.70
N GLN A 153 12.72 15.23 0.03
CA GLN A 153 12.19 16.49 0.60
C GLN A 153 11.42 17.34 -0.41
N SER A 154 11.98 17.58 -1.61
CA SER A 154 11.33 18.40 -2.63
C SER A 154 9.95 17.86 -3.05
N PHE A 155 9.80 16.54 -3.19
CA PHE A 155 8.51 15.92 -3.49
C PHE A 155 7.51 16.14 -2.34
N PHE A 156 7.91 15.82 -1.11
CA PHE A 156 7.02 15.95 0.04
C PHE A 156 6.69 17.40 0.39
N LYS A 157 7.60 18.35 0.15
CA LYS A 157 7.31 19.80 0.23
C LYS A 157 6.16 20.19 -0.71
N GLY A 158 6.19 19.69 -1.95
CA GLY A 158 5.10 19.91 -2.91
C GLY A 158 3.76 19.37 -2.40
N GLU A 159 3.74 18.15 -1.87
CA GLU A 159 2.53 17.53 -1.31
C GLU A 159 2.05 18.24 -0.03
N PHE A 160 2.97 18.70 0.82
CA PHE A 160 2.66 19.47 2.02
C PHE A 160 1.95 20.79 1.68
N PHE A 161 2.52 21.60 0.79
CA PHE A 161 1.86 22.83 0.34
C PHE A 161 0.54 22.53 -0.36
N THR A 162 0.47 21.47 -1.15
CA THR A 162 -0.76 21.08 -1.81
C THR A 162 -1.84 20.69 -0.80
N THR A 163 -1.49 20.04 0.31
CA THR A 163 -2.42 19.74 1.40
C THR A 163 -2.99 21.01 2.03
N LEU A 164 -2.15 22.02 2.28
CA LEU A 164 -2.61 23.33 2.77
C LEU A 164 -3.55 24.02 1.77
N LYS A 165 -3.33 23.86 0.47
CA LYS A 165 -4.26 24.36 -0.56
C LYS A 165 -5.62 23.65 -0.52
N ILE A 166 -5.64 22.33 -0.31
CA ILE A 166 -6.90 21.58 -0.17
C ILE A 166 -7.73 22.14 0.99
N ILE A 167 -7.08 22.43 2.11
CA ILE A 167 -7.71 23.07 3.28
C ILE A 167 -8.20 24.48 2.92
N GLN A 168 -7.35 25.28 2.29
CA GLN A 168 -7.68 26.66 1.90
C GLN A 168 -8.86 26.75 0.93
N GLU A 169 -8.97 25.80 0.01
CA GLU A 169 -10.09 25.70 -0.95
C GLU A 169 -11.36 25.11 -0.31
N GLY A 170 -11.29 24.65 0.94
CA GLY A 170 -12.45 24.20 1.72
C GLY A 170 -13.02 22.85 1.27
N HIS A 171 -12.22 22.04 0.57
CA HIS A 171 -12.69 20.75 0.05
C HIS A 171 -12.77 19.65 1.11
N VAL A 172 -11.85 19.66 2.08
CA VAL A 172 -11.80 18.66 3.16
C VAL A 172 -11.43 19.40 4.44
N ALA A 173 -12.12 19.08 5.54
CA ALA A 173 -11.81 19.68 6.85
C ALA A 173 -10.40 19.24 7.31
N PRO A 174 -9.60 20.13 7.93
CA PRO A 174 -8.23 19.83 8.36
C PRO A 174 -8.12 18.57 9.24
N GLU A 175 -9.09 18.37 10.13
CA GLU A 175 -9.12 17.26 11.10
C GLU A 175 -9.48 15.92 10.42
N ARG A 176 -10.04 15.96 9.22
CA ARG A 176 -10.38 14.79 8.39
C ARG A 176 -9.23 14.38 7.47
N LEU A 177 -8.20 15.21 7.32
CA LEU A 177 -6.99 14.91 6.53
C LEU A 177 -6.04 13.99 7.31
N THR A 178 -6.52 12.78 7.57
CA THR A 178 -5.72 11.65 8.06
C THR A 178 -5.50 10.63 6.95
N GLY A 179 -4.35 9.96 6.98
CA GLY A 179 -4.01 9.03 5.91
C GLY A 179 -2.80 8.15 6.20
N SER A 180 -2.20 7.68 5.12
CA SER A 180 -0.94 6.93 5.15
C SER A 180 0.23 7.82 5.59
N TRP A 181 1.31 7.17 6.04
CA TRP A 181 2.54 7.86 6.42
C TRP A 181 3.14 8.72 5.30
N ALA A 182 2.85 8.41 4.03
CA ALA A 182 3.37 9.14 2.88
C ALA A 182 2.46 10.30 2.45
N GLY A 183 1.27 10.43 3.05
CA GLY A 183 0.29 11.49 2.76
C GLY A 183 -0.80 11.10 1.77
N ALA A 184 -0.93 9.82 1.40
CA ALA A 184 -2.12 9.34 0.70
C ALA A 184 -3.33 9.32 1.65
N PHE A 185 -4.50 9.77 1.21
CA PHE A 185 -5.66 9.94 2.11
C PHE A 185 -7.01 9.59 1.51
N GLY A 186 -7.99 9.44 2.40
CA GLY A 186 -9.38 9.16 2.05
C GLY A 186 -9.58 7.81 1.36
N HIS A 187 -10.75 7.64 0.75
CA HIS A 187 -11.17 6.42 0.08
C HIS A 187 -10.27 6.03 -1.09
N THR A 188 -9.73 7.02 -1.80
CA THR A 188 -8.94 6.82 -3.02
C THR A 188 -7.44 6.65 -2.75
N GLN A 189 -6.98 6.97 -1.54
CA GLN A 189 -5.56 7.08 -1.20
C GLN A 189 -4.77 7.91 -2.21
N PHE A 190 -5.39 8.98 -2.73
CA PHE A 190 -4.67 9.93 -3.55
C PHE A 190 -3.64 10.69 -2.72
N MET A 191 -2.49 10.94 -3.33
CA MET A 191 -1.61 12.02 -2.90
C MET A 191 -2.30 13.37 -3.11
N PRO A 192 -2.04 14.41 -2.29
CA PRO A 192 -2.62 15.75 -2.42
C PRO A 192 -2.54 16.33 -3.84
N SER A 193 -1.41 16.17 -4.54
CA SER A 193 -1.25 16.62 -5.93
C SER A 193 -2.15 15.87 -6.92
N THR A 194 -2.40 14.59 -6.66
CA THR A 194 -3.32 13.76 -7.45
C THR A 194 -4.76 14.17 -7.19
N PHE A 195 -5.12 14.43 -5.94
CA PHE A 195 -6.40 15.03 -5.56
C PHE A 195 -6.65 16.31 -6.35
N MET A 196 -5.73 17.28 -6.31
CA MET A 196 -5.95 18.58 -6.96
C MET A 196 -6.20 18.45 -8.47
N ARG A 197 -5.56 17.47 -9.11
CA ARG A 197 -5.65 17.22 -10.55
C ARG A 197 -6.88 16.41 -10.96
N LEU A 198 -7.33 15.48 -10.11
CA LEU A 198 -8.23 14.40 -10.52
C LEU A 198 -9.46 14.19 -9.63
N ALA A 199 -9.51 14.77 -8.44
CA ALA A 199 -10.69 14.69 -7.59
C ALA A 199 -11.89 15.37 -8.28
N VAL A 200 -13.07 14.77 -8.10
CA VAL A 200 -14.33 15.16 -8.73
C VAL A 200 -15.36 15.39 -7.66
N ASP A 201 -16.06 16.52 -7.75
CA ASP A 201 -17.30 16.83 -7.03
C ASP A 201 -18.45 16.20 -7.82
N PHE A 202 -18.87 15.00 -7.42
CA PHE A 202 -19.81 14.18 -8.16
C PHE A 202 -21.24 14.29 -7.63
N ASP A 203 -21.40 14.56 -6.34
CA ASP A 203 -22.70 14.87 -5.74
C ASP A 203 -23.11 16.35 -5.89
N ARG A 204 -22.19 17.22 -6.31
CA ARG A 204 -22.38 18.64 -6.66
C ARG A 204 -22.67 19.53 -5.45
N ASP A 205 -22.08 19.21 -4.31
CA ASP A 205 -22.18 20.04 -3.11
C ASP A 205 -21.17 21.21 -3.07
N GLY A 206 -20.28 21.29 -4.07
CA GLY A 206 -19.24 22.30 -4.19
C GLY A 206 -17.88 21.87 -3.61
N ARG A 207 -17.78 20.64 -3.10
CA ARG A 207 -16.55 20.07 -2.54
C ARG A 207 -16.15 18.82 -3.31
N ARG A 208 -14.84 18.54 -3.29
CA ARG A 208 -14.28 17.30 -3.81
C ARG A 208 -13.89 16.46 -2.61
N ASP A 209 -14.85 15.84 -1.94
CA ASP A 209 -14.62 15.22 -0.64
C ASP A 209 -14.32 13.72 -0.77
N LEU A 210 -13.04 13.37 -0.86
CA LEU A 210 -12.62 11.97 -0.97
C LEU A 210 -12.61 11.23 0.38
N VAL A 211 -13.03 11.88 1.47
CA VAL A 211 -13.06 11.31 2.82
C VAL A 211 -14.49 10.95 3.22
N ASP A 212 -15.43 11.89 3.07
CA ASP A 212 -16.80 11.73 3.56
C ASP A 212 -17.83 11.51 2.43
N SER A 213 -17.47 11.76 1.16
CA SER A 213 -18.32 11.47 -0.01
C SER A 213 -17.81 10.25 -0.78
N VAL A 214 -18.52 9.12 -0.62
CA VAL A 214 -18.30 7.93 -1.46
C VAL A 214 -18.57 8.23 -2.94
N PRO A 215 -19.63 8.97 -3.34
CA PRO A 215 -19.81 9.37 -4.73
C PRO A 215 -18.59 10.06 -5.35
N ASP A 216 -17.99 11.02 -4.64
CA ASP A 216 -16.79 11.72 -5.09
C ASP A 216 -15.60 10.78 -5.21
N ALA A 217 -15.41 9.90 -4.22
CA ALA A 217 -14.35 8.90 -4.25
C ALA A 217 -14.45 7.98 -5.47
N LEU A 218 -15.63 7.40 -5.73
CA LEU A 218 -15.87 6.48 -6.85
C LEU A 218 -15.66 7.19 -8.20
N ALA A 219 -16.19 8.40 -8.36
CA ALA A 219 -16.02 9.21 -9.56
C ALA A 219 -14.56 9.61 -9.78
N SER A 220 -13.85 9.97 -8.72
CA SER A 220 -12.44 10.35 -8.76
C SER A 220 -11.53 9.19 -9.14
N THR A 221 -11.80 7.99 -8.61
CA THR A 221 -11.12 6.75 -9.03
C THR A 221 -11.36 6.46 -10.51
N ALA A 222 -12.60 6.57 -11.00
CA ALA A 222 -12.90 6.35 -12.42
C ALA A 222 -12.26 7.42 -13.32
N ASN A 223 -12.28 8.69 -12.90
CA ASN A 223 -11.59 9.79 -13.61
C ASN A 223 -10.08 9.53 -13.70
N PHE A 224 -9.46 9.04 -12.63
CA PHE A 224 -8.06 8.64 -12.66
C PHE A 224 -7.80 7.58 -13.73
N LEU A 225 -8.54 6.48 -13.71
CA LEU A 225 -8.34 5.37 -14.65
C LEU A 225 -8.59 5.83 -16.10
N ARG A 226 -9.62 6.64 -16.33
CA ARG A 226 -9.88 7.25 -17.62
C ARG A 226 -8.69 8.10 -18.10
N ARG A 227 -8.12 8.94 -17.24
CA ARG A 227 -6.94 9.78 -17.54
C ARG A 227 -5.67 8.95 -17.71
N ALA A 228 -5.56 7.80 -17.04
CA ALA A 228 -4.48 6.83 -17.24
C ALA A 228 -4.63 6.05 -18.57
N GLY A 229 -5.74 6.24 -19.29
CA GLY A 229 -5.98 5.69 -20.62
C GLY A 229 -6.72 4.36 -20.60
N TRP A 230 -7.59 4.14 -19.61
CA TRP A 230 -8.55 3.05 -19.59
C TRP A 230 -9.43 3.04 -20.85
N ARG A 231 -9.73 1.83 -21.34
CA ARG A 231 -10.54 1.56 -22.53
C ARG A 231 -11.69 0.64 -22.17
N THR A 232 -12.91 1.12 -22.34
CA THR A 232 -14.14 0.46 -21.86
C THR A 232 -14.33 -0.94 -22.44
N GLU A 233 -14.11 -1.11 -23.74
CA GLU A 233 -14.30 -2.39 -24.45
C GLU A 233 -13.12 -3.36 -24.30
N GLU A 234 -12.08 -3.00 -23.55
CA GLU A 234 -10.90 -3.86 -23.37
C GLU A 234 -10.85 -4.44 -21.95
N ARG A 235 -10.44 -5.71 -21.84
CA ARG A 235 -10.03 -6.30 -20.57
C ARG A 235 -8.65 -5.79 -20.14
N TRP A 236 -8.35 -5.87 -18.83
CA TRP A 236 -7.00 -5.62 -18.32
C TRP A 236 -5.98 -6.62 -18.88
N GLY A 237 -6.41 -7.87 -19.05
CA GLY A 237 -5.56 -8.99 -19.44
C GLY A 237 -6.29 -10.32 -19.19
N PHE A 238 -5.54 -11.42 -19.22
CA PHE A 238 -6.03 -12.76 -18.90
C PHE A 238 -4.89 -13.75 -18.72
N GLU A 239 -5.17 -14.85 -18.03
CA GLU A 239 -4.23 -15.94 -17.81
C GLU A 239 -3.99 -16.80 -19.06
N VAL A 240 -2.75 -17.20 -19.27
CA VAL A 240 -2.28 -17.97 -20.43
C VAL A 240 -1.42 -19.15 -20.00
N ALA A 241 -1.41 -20.21 -20.81
CA ALA A 241 -0.49 -21.32 -20.64
C ALA A 241 0.77 -21.08 -21.48
N LEU A 242 1.93 -21.34 -20.88
CA LEU A 242 3.23 -21.30 -21.55
C LEU A 242 3.59 -22.70 -22.08
N PRO A 243 4.19 -22.83 -23.27
CA PRO A 243 4.69 -24.11 -23.72
C PRO A 243 5.93 -24.55 -22.93
N ALA A 244 6.21 -25.84 -22.93
CA ALA A 244 7.45 -26.37 -22.36
C ALA A 244 8.68 -25.70 -23.01
N GLY A 245 9.63 -25.26 -22.18
CA GLY A 245 10.85 -24.61 -22.66
C GLY A 245 10.68 -23.16 -23.13
N PHE A 246 9.56 -22.49 -22.79
CA PHE A 246 9.34 -21.09 -23.11
C PHE A 246 10.51 -20.18 -22.67
N ASP A 247 10.93 -19.27 -23.55
CA ASP A 247 11.98 -18.27 -23.28
C ASP A 247 11.41 -17.11 -22.43
N ALA A 248 11.69 -17.14 -21.14
CA ALA A 248 11.28 -16.09 -20.21
C ALA A 248 11.89 -14.71 -20.52
N GLY A 249 12.95 -14.63 -21.34
CA GLY A 249 13.52 -13.35 -21.81
C GLY A 249 12.55 -12.55 -22.69
N LEU A 250 11.51 -13.18 -23.22
CA LEU A 250 10.45 -12.51 -23.98
C LEU A 250 9.41 -11.82 -23.08
N ALA A 251 9.41 -12.11 -21.78
CA ALA A 251 8.46 -11.56 -20.83
C ALA A 251 8.72 -10.06 -20.53
N GLY A 252 7.71 -9.44 -19.93
CA GLY A 252 7.71 -8.05 -19.51
C GLY A 252 6.41 -7.36 -19.89
N ARG A 253 5.77 -6.69 -18.92
CA ARG A 253 4.56 -5.87 -19.14
C ARG A 253 4.73 -4.85 -20.29
N ARG A 254 5.94 -4.29 -20.43
CA ARG A 254 6.27 -3.30 -21.47
C ARG A 254 6.71 -3.92 -22.80
N SER A 255 7.05 -5.22 -22.81
CA SER A 255 7.48 -5.98 -24.00
C SER A 255 6.27 -6.38 -24.84
N LYS A 256 5.47 -5.40 -25.26
CA LYS A 256 4.18 -5.66 -25.88
C LYS A 256 4.29 -6.15 -27.31
N ARG A 257 3.46 -7.14 -27.67
CA ARG A 257 3.42 -7.76 -29.00
C ARG A 257 1.98 -7.99 -29.44
N PRO A 258 1.70 -8.01 -30.76
CA PRO A 258 0.43 -8.51 -31.29
C PRO A 258 0.19 -9.98 -30.92
N ALA A 259 -1.07 -10.38 -30.76
CA ALA A 259 -1.45 -11.75 -30.40
C ALA A 259 -0.83 -12.84 -31.28
N ARG A 260 -0.74 -12.59 -32.61
CA ARG A 260 -0.09 -13.52 -33.55
C ARG A 260 1.35 -13.89 -33.22
N ASP A 261 2.09 -12.99 -32.55
CA ASP A 261 3.48 -13.29 -32.18
C ASP A 261 3.52 -14.14 -30.91
N TRP A 262 2.62 -13.90 -29.96
CA TRP A 262 2.44 -14.80 -28.81
C TRP A 262 2.01 -16.21 -29.23
N VAL A 263 1.14 -16.33 -30.23
CA VAL A 263 0.76 -17.63 -30.82
C VAL A 263 1.98 -18.34 -31.44
N LYS A 264 2.85 -17.61 -32.16
CA LYS A 264 4.10 -18.19 -32.70
C LYS A 264 5.05 -18.67 -31.60
N TYR A 265 5.02 -18.03 -30.44
CA TYR A 265 5.76 -18.48 -29.25
C TYR A 265 5.04 -19.58 -28.47
N GLY A 266 3.92 -20.11 -28.98
CA GLY A 266 3.21 -21.25 -28.42
C GLY A 266 2.28 -20.92 -27.24
N LEU A 267 2.00 -19.64 -26.98
CA LEU A 267 1.04 -19.26 -25.93
C LEU A 267 -0.37 -19.67 -26.33
N THR A 268 -1.10 -20.21 -25.37
CA THR A 268 -2.53 -20.52 -25.47
C THR A 268 -3.26 -19.90 -24.29
N ARG A 269 -4.60 -19.93 -24.32
CA ARG A 269 -5.40 -19.67 -23.13
C ARG A 269 -5.07 -20.69 -22.05
N ILE A 270 -5.34 -20.35 -20.79
CA ILE A 270 -5.03 -21.26 -19.67
C ILE A 270 -5.75 -22.62 -19.76
N ASP A 271 -6.87 -22.69 -20.48
CA ASP A 271 -7.63 -23.92 -20.77
C ASP A 271 -7.11 -24.69 -22.02
N GLY A 272 -6.03 -24.22 -22.64
CA GLY A 272 -5.43 -24.79 -23.85
C GLY A 272 -6.06 -24.34 -25.17
N SER A 273 -7.13 -23.54 -25.14
CA SER A 273 -7.75 -23.01 -26.37
C SER A 273 -6.88 -21.92 -27.03
N PRO A 274 -7.06 -21.64 -28.34
CA PRO A 274 -6.33 -20.56 -29.02
C PRO A 274 -6.56 -19.19 -28.36
N LEU A 275 -5.57 -18.30 -28.46
CA LEU A 275 -5.75 -16.90 -28.05
C LEU A 275 -6.87 -16.24 -28.90
N PRO A 276 -7.79 -15.46 -28.31
CA PRO A 276 -8.83 -14.75 -29.06
C PRO A 276 -8.24 -13.85 -30.15
N GLU A 277 -8.81 -13.89 -31.35
CA GLU A 277 -8.28 -13.15 -32.51
C GLU A 277 -8.23 -11.63 -32.28
N ASP A 278 -9.17 -11.12 -31.49
CA ASP A 278 -9.31 -9.72 -31.09
C ASP A 278 -8.40 -9.33 -29.90
N THR A 279 -7.52 -10.22 -29.45
CA THR A 279 -6.61 -9.94 -28.33
C THR A 279 -5.75 -8.70 -28.64
N PRO A 280 -5.87 -7.62 -27.84
CA PRO A 280 -5.10 -6.41 -28.05
C PRO A 280 -3.59 -6.66 -27.89
N VAL A 281 -2.79 -5.70 -28.38
CA VAL A 281 -1.34 -5.68 -28.15
C VAL A 281 -1.04 -5.73 -26.65
N SER A 282 -0.32 -6.76 -26.24
CA SER A 282 -0.17 -7.14 -24.83
C SER A 282 1.27 -7.56 -24.51
N GLY A 283 1.69 -7.34 -23.26
CA GLY A 283 2.94 -7.86 -22.71
C GLY A 283 2.67 -9.13 -21.91
N LEU A 284 3.69 -9.98 -21.72
CA LEU A 284 3.61 -11.18 -20.90
C LEU A 284 4.11 -10.87 -19.48
N LEU A 285 3.25 -11.00 -18.49
CA LEU A 285 3.58 -10.82 -17.07
C LEU A 285 3.81 -12.20 -16.43
N LEU A 286 4.96 -12.38 -15.80
CA LEU A 286 5.37 -13.59 -15.06
C LEU A 286 5.65 -13.22 -13.59
N PRO A 287 4.60 -12.98 -12.78
CA PRO A 287 4.76 -12.43 -11.43
C PRO A 287 5.56 -13.31 -10.46
N ALA A 288 5.63 -14.62 -10.70
CA ALA A 288 6.42 -15.57 -9.92
C ALA A 288 7.35 -16.41 -10.82
N GLY A 289 7.77 -15.87 -11.97
CA GLY A 289 8.52 -16.60 -12.98
C GLY A 289 7.66 -17.60 -13.77
N LYS A 290 8.32 -18.44 -14.58
CA LYS A 290 7.67 -19.36 -15.54
C LYS A 290 6.90 -20.52 -14.90
N GLU A 291 7.17 -20.83 -13.64
CA GLU A 291 6.54 -21.95 -12.91
C GLU A 291 5.25 -21.52 -12.21
N GLY A 292 4.91 -20.23 -12.23
CA GLY A 292 3.67 -19.68 -11.68
C GLY A 292 2.67 -19.26 -12.74
N PRO A 293 1.59 -18.56 -12.32
CA PRO A 293 0.60 -18.00 -13.23
C PRO A 293 1.25 -17.03 -14.22
N ALA A 294 0.79 -17.06 -15.48
CA ALA A 294 1.28 -16.19 -16.54
C ALA A 294 0.12 -15.43 -17.17
N PHE A 295 0.30 -14.13 -17.44
CA PHE A 295 -0.78 -13.27 -17.93
C PHE A 295 -0.36 -12.48 -19.16
N LEU A 296 -1.22 -12.43 -20.18
CA LEU A 296 -1.12 -11.39 -21.20
C LEU A 296 -1.84 -10.14 -20.70
N VAL A 297 -1.12 -9.04 -20.56
CA VAL A 297 -1.61 -7.77 -19.99
C VAL A 297 -1.59 -6.61 -20.98
N GLY A 298 -2.70 -5.89 -21.04
CA GLY A 298 -3.00 -4.88 -22.07
C GLY A 298 -2.93 -3.43 -21.58
N ARG A 299 -3.66 -2.53 -22.24
CA ARG A 299 -3.69 -1.10 -21.90
C ARG A 299 -4.36 -0.84 -20.55
N ASN A 300 -5.39 -1.59 -20.21
CA ASN A 300 -6.12 -1.41 -18.95
C ASN A 300 -5.30 -1.87 -17.74
N PHE A 301 -4.44 -2.89 -17.87
CA PHE A 301 -3.47 -3.19 -16.82
C PHE A 301 -2.46 -2.05 -16.60
N ASP A 302 -2.01 -1.38 -17.67
CA ASP A 302 -1.16 -0.20 -17.53
C ASP A 302 -1.88 0.97 -16.85
N ALA A 303 -3.20 1.11 -17.04
CA ALA A 303 -3.99 2.11 -16.34
C ALA A 303 -4.07 1.83 -14.83
N LEU A 304 -4.24 0.56 -14.44
CA LEU A 304 -4.17 0.12 -13.04
C LEU A 304 -2.77 0.34 -12.43
N TYR A 305 -1.71 -0.04 -13.17
CA TYR A 305 -0.32 0.24 -12.80
C TYR A 305 -0.05 1.76 -12.66
N GLY A 306 -0.79 2.59 -13.40
CA GLY A 306 -0.69 4.03 -13.28
C GLY A 306 -1.06 4.55 -11.89
N TYR A 307 -1.93 3.85 -11.17
CA TYR A 307 -2.42 4.23 -9.83
C TYR A 307 -1.33 4.03 -8.77
N ASN A 308 -0.66 2.88 -8.78
CA ASN A 308 0.58 2.62 -8.04
C ASN A 308 1.51 1.77 -8.92
N ALA A 309 2.77 2.21 -9.04
CA ALA A 309 3.76 1.70 -9.98
C ALA A 309 4.37 0.34 -9.56
N ALA A 310 3.53 -0.62 -9.20
CA ALA A 310 3.90 -1.99 -8.88
C ALA A 310 3.00 -2.99 -9.63
N GLU A 311 3.61 -4.02 -10.21
CA GLU A 311 2.88 -5.05 -10.97
C GLU A 311 2.02 -5.93 -10.05
N SER A 312 2.49 -6.20 -8.84
CA SER A 312 1.75 -6.90 -7.78
C SER A 312 0.46 -6.17 -7.42
N TYR A 313 0.55 -4.85 -7.22
CA TYR A 313 -0.58 -3.97 -6.98
C TYR A 313 -1.60 -3.98 -8.13
N ALA A 314 -1.13 -3.78 -9.37
CA ALA A 314 -2.01 -3.78 -10.53
C ALA A 314 -2.70 -5.14 -10.72
N LEU A 315 -1.97 -6.24 -10.46
CA LEU A 315 -2.51 -7.59 -10.51
C LEU A 315 -3.55 -7.86 -9.41
N ALA A 316 -3.38 -7.31 -8.21
CA ALA A 316 -4.37 -7.44 -7.14
C ALA A 316 -5.70 -6.79 -7.52
N ILE A 317 -5.68 -5.58 -8.07
CA ILE A 317 -6.90 -4.88 -8.51
C ILE A 317 -7.54 -5.60 -9.70
N ALA A 318 -6.73 -5.96 -10.69
CA ALA A 318 -7.16 -6.73 -11.85
C ALA A 318 -7.87 -8.02 -11.42
N HIS A 319 -7.25 -8.78 -10.51
CA HIS A 319 -7.80 -10.01 -10.01
C HIS A 319 -9.09 -9.78 -9.19
N LEU A 320 -9.08 -8.84 -8.24
CA LEU A 320 -10.27 -8.53 -7.46
C LEU A 320 -11.44 -8.08 -8.36
N SER A 321 -11.15 -7.29 -9.38
CA SER A 321 -12.13 -6.87 -10.38
C SER A 321 -12.80 -8.07 -11.08
N ASP A 322 -12.01 -9.07 -11.51
CA ASP A 322 -12.56 -10.30 -12.10
C ASP A 322 -13.38 -11.10 -11.09
N ARG A 323 -12.91 -11.23 -9.83
CA ARG A 323 -13.65 -11.92 -8.76
C ARG A 323 -15.00 -11.27 -8.45
N LEU A 324 -15.05 -9.93 -8.51
CA LEU A 324 -16.28 -9.15 -8.34
C LEU A 324 -17.27 -9.34 -9.51
N ARG A 325 -16.77 -9.58 -10.74
CA ARG A 325 -17.60 -9.98 -11.88
C ARG A 325 -18.03 -11.46 -11.85
N GLY A 326 -17.67 -12.20 -10.81
CA GLY A 326 -17.97 -13.63 -10.69
C GLY A 326 -16.93 -14.56 -11.30
N GLY A 327 -15.76 -14.04 -11.71
CA GLY A 327 -14.63 -14.84 -12.13
C GLY A 327 -14.04 -15.70 -11.00
N GLY A 328 -13.35 -16.76 -11.38
CA GLY A 328 -12.66 -17.66 -10.46
C GLY A 328 -11.31 -17.10 -9.96
N ALA A 329 -10.66 -17.87 -9.08
CA ALA A 329 -9.24 -17.67 -8.76
C ALA A 329 -8.35 -17.91 -10.00
N PHE A 330 -7.07 -17.55 -9.92
CA PHE A 330 -6.10 -17.97 -10.94
C PHE A 330 -6.09 -19.51 -11.06
N ALA A 331 -6.02 -19.99 -12.30
CA ALA A 331 -6.09 -21.42 -12.59
C ALA A 331 -4.76 -22.11 -12.28
N ALA A 332 -3.63 -21.49 -12.63
CA ALA A 332 -2.32 -21.99 -12.24
C ALA A 332 -2.07 -21.70 -10.75
N PRO A 333 -1.51 -22.68 -10.00
CA PRO A 333 -1.08 -22.43 -8.62
C PRO A 333 0.16 -21.54 -8.61
N TRP A 334 0.38 -20.86 -7.47
CA TRP A 334 1.66 -20.22 -7.22
C TRP A 334 2.77 -21.28 -7.03
N PRO A 335 4.01 -21.00 -7.44
CA PRO A 335 5.13 -21.95 -7.34
C PRO A 335 5.70 -21.98 -5.91
N THR A 336 4.85 -22.31 -4.93
CA THR A 336 5.20 -22.39 -3.51
C THR A 336 4.38 -23.46 -2.81
N ASP A 337 4.97 -24.13 -1.82
CA ASP A 337 4.33 -25.03 -0.86
C ASP A 337 3.81 -24.31 0.40
N ASP A 338 4.09 -23.01 0.50
CA ASP A 338 3.75 -22.16 1.62
C ASP A 338 3.02 -20.89 1.15
N ALA A 339 1.82 -21.10 0.60
CA ALA A 339 0.96 -20.03 0.12
C ALA A 339 0.62 -18.99 1.22
N GLY A 340 0.16 -17.83 0.79
CA GLY A 340 -0.24 -16.75 1.69
C GLY A 340 -1.54 -17.07 2.45
N LEU A 341 -1.71 -16.37 3.57
CA LEU A 341 -2.92 -16.46 4.40
C LEU A 341 -3.95 -15.39 4.01
N SER A 342 -5.21 -15.81 3.93
CA SER A 342 -6.36 -14.91 3.88
C SER A 342 -6.50 -14.09 5.18
N ARG A 343 -7.29 -13.01 5.16
CA ARG A 343 -7.57 -12.22 6.38
C ARG A 343 -8.17 -13.06 7.52
N ALA A 344 -9.04 -14.01 7.22
CA ALA A 344 -9.63 -14.90 8.21
C ALA A 344 -8.56 -15.80 8.87
N GLU A 345 -7.70 -16.39 8.05
CA GLU A 345 -6.60 -17.25 8.51
C GLU A 345 -5.53 -16.47 9.28
N ARG A 346 -5.26 -15.22 8.91
CA ARG A 346 -4.38 -14.34 9.71
C ARG A 346 -4.95 -14.07 11.09
N ARG A 347 -6.25 -13.82 11.20
CA ARG A 347 -6.94 -13.67 12.49
C ARG A 347 -6.91 -14.97 13.29
N GLU A 348 -7.04 -16.11 12.64
CA GLU A 348 -6.87 -17.42 13.29
C GLU A 348 -5.45 -17.60 13.83
N LEU A 349 -4.42 -17.34 13.02
CA LEU A 349 -3.02 -17.40 13.44
C LEU A 349 -2.75 -16.50 14.66
N GLN A 350 -3.29 -15.27 14.64
CA GLN A 350 -3.18 -14.36 15.79
C GLN A 350 -3.84 -14.92 17.05
N ARG A 351 -5.04 -15.52 16.95
CA ARG A 351 -5.69 -16.18 18.10
C ARG A 351 -4.86 -17.34 18.63
N LEU A 352 -4.32 -18.17 17.74
CA LEU A 352 -3.46 -19.30 18.15
C LEU A 352 -2.20 -18.82 18.86
N LEU A 353 -1.61 -17.68 18.47
CA LEU A 353 -0.47 -17.09 19.19
C LEU A 353 -0.88 -16.57 20.58
N LEU A 354 -2.04 -15.89 20.69
CA LEU A 354 -2.57 -15.40 21.97
C LEU A 354 -2.88 -16.56 22.93
N ASP A 355 -3.50 -17.64 22.43
CA ASP A 355 -3.82 -18.85 23.20
C ASP A 355 -2.56 -19.59 23.69
N ARG A 356 -1.39 -19.25 23.14
CA ARG A 356 -0.07 -19.75 23.52
C ARG A 356 0.73 -18.76 24.37
N GLY A 357 0.12 -17.65 24.76
CA GLY A 357 0.68 -16.68 25.71
C GLY A 357 1.48 -15.54 25.09
N HIS A 358 1.47 -15.37 23.76
CA HIS A 358 2.17 -14.25 23.10
C HIS A 358 1.31 -12.99 23.10
N ASP A 359 1.77 -11.91 23.74
CA ASP A 359 1.12 -10.59 23.65
C ASP A 359 1.39 -9.91 22.30
N ILE A 360 0.51 -10.19 21.34
CA ILE A 360 0.54 -9.59 20.00
C ILE A 360 -0.41 -8.39 19.85
N GLY A 361 -1.23 -8.10 20.87
CA GLY A 361 -2.33 -7.13 20.81
C GLY A 361 -3.63 -7.70 20.22
N GLU A 362 -4.37 -6.83 19.53
CA GLU A 362 -5.69 -7.15 18.95
C GLU A 362 -5.63 -8.13 17.78
N VAL A 363 -6.71 -8.91 17.62
CA VAL A 363 -6.89 -9.84 16.48
C VAL A 363 -7.50 -9.08 15.30
N ASP A 364 -6.66 -8.31 14.61
CA ASP A 364 -7.04 -7.43 13.50
C ASP A 364 -6.75 -8.02 12.11
N GLY A 365 -6.09 -9.17 12.04
CA GLY A 365 -5.64 -9.82 10.81
C GLY A 365 -4.46 -9.11 10.13
N MET A 366 -3.84 -8.12 10.78
CA MET A 366 -2.65 -7.41 10.30
C MET A 366 -1.40 -8.03 10.93
N ILE A 367 -0.50 -8.55 10.09
CA ILE A 367 0.75 -9.17 10.57
C ILE A 367 1.78 -8.07 10.84
N GLY A 368 1.66 -7.43 12.00
CA GLY A 368 2.59 -6.42 12.51
C GLY A 368 3.86 -7.02 13.12
N SER A 369 4.77 -6.15 13.57
CA SER A 369 6.05 -6.57 14.17
C SER A 369 5.89 -7.52 15.35
N ARG A 370 4.94 -7.24 16.25
CA ARG A 370 4.64 -8.10 17.40
C ARG A 370 4.19 -9.51 16.98
N THR A 371 3.31 -9.60 15.98
CA THR A 371 2.86 -10.90 15.44
C THR A 371 4.01 -11.68 14.80
N ARG A 372 4.88 -11.03 14.03
CA ARG A 372 6.04 -11.69 13.40
C ARG A 372 7.03 -12.21 14.44
N GLU A 373 7.32 -11.41 15.47
CA GLU A 373 8.23 -11.81 16.54
C GLU A 373 7.67 -12.99 17.34
N ALA A 374 6.39 -12.92 17.73
CA ALA A 374 5.70 -14.03 18.38
C ALA A 374 5.72 -15.30 17.53
N LEU A 375 5.45 -15.18 16.22
CA LEU A 375 5.47 -16.32 15.31
C LEU A 375 6.87 -16.92 15.18
N LYS A 376 7.91 -16.09 15.17
CA LYS A 376 9.29 -16.57 15.16
C LYS A 376 9.60 -17.38 16.42
N LEU A 377 9.34 -16.80 17.60
CA LEU A 377 9.57 -17.45 18.89
C LEU A 377 8.79 -18.76 19.02
N GLU A 378 7.52 -18.76 18.62
CA GLU A 378 6.65 -19.93 18.75
C GLU A 378 7.08 -21.08 17.83
N LEU A 379 7.37 -20.78 16.56
CA LEU A 379 7.82 -21.80 15.63
C LEU A 379 9.20 -22.34 16.02
N GLU A 380 10.10 -21.51 16.54
CA GLU A 380 11.38 -21.96 17.11
C GLU A 380 11.17 -22.89 18.32
N ALA A 381 10.21 -22.58 19.20
CA ALA A 381 9.83 -23.45 20.32
C ALA A 381 9.26 -24.80 19.86
N LEU A 382 8.61 -24.84 18.70
CA LEU A 382 8.14 -26.07 18.04
C LEU A 382 9.24 -26.80 17.23
N GLY A 383 10.49 -26.33 17.28
CA GLY A 383 11.62 -26.94 16.57
C GLY A 383 11.66 -26.63 15.06
N LEU A 384 10.89 -25.63 14.62
CA LEU A 384 10.82 -25.17 13.24
C LEU A 384 11.66 -23.91 13.05
N LYS A 385 12.28 -23.76 11.87
CA LYS A 385 12.94 -22.50 11.51
C LYS A 385 11.88 -21.51 11.06
N SER A 386 11.99 -20.26 11.51
CA SER A 386 11.06 -19.19 11.14
C SER A 386 11.79 -17.87 10.96
N ASP A 387 11.39 -17.13 9.93
CA ASP A 387 11.76 -15.73 9.69
C ASP A 387 10.64 -14.77 10.13
N GLY A 388 9.59 -15.29 10.79
CA GLY A 388 8.40 -14.54 11.19
C GLY A 388 7.36 -14.37 10.08
N ARG A 389 7.50 -15.01 8.91
CA ARG A 389 6.50 -14.99 7.84
C ARG A 389 5.25 -15.80 8.22
N ALA A 390 4.09 -15.16 8.14
CA ALA A 390 2.78 -15.77 8.40
C ALA A 390 2.21 -16.45 7.13
N GLY A 391 2.76 -17.62 6.78
CA GLY A 391 2.28 -18.47 5.68
C GLY A 391 1.40 -19.64 6.14
N GLN A 392 0.88 -20.40 5.18
CA GLN A 392 0.10 -21.62 5.42
C GLN A 392 0.87 -22.68 6.24
N ALA A 393 2.18 -22.81 6.07
CA ALA A 393 3.01 -23.74 6.84
C ALA A 393 3.02 -23.36 8.33
N ALA A 394 3.16 -22.06 8.63
CA ALA A 394 3.12 -21.54 9.99
C ALA A 394 1.76 -21.77 10.65
N LEU A 395 0.67 -21.48 9.94
CA LEU A 395 -0.69 -21.73 10.44
C LEU A 395 -0.96 -23.22 10.69
N ARG A 396 -0.53 -24.10 9.77
CA ARG A 396 -0.64 -25.57 9.96
C ARG A 396 0.12 -26.03 11.21
N ALA A 397 1.35 -25.58 11.39
CA ALA A 397 2.15 -25.93 12.57
C ALA A 397 1.47 -25.52 13.88
N LEU A 398 0.90 -24.30 13.94
CA LEU A 398 0.16 -23.83 15.12
C LEU A 398 -1.13 -24.64 15.36
N ARG A 399 -1.86 -25.00 14.29
CA ARG A 399 -3.06 -25.85 14.40
C ARG A 399 -2.73 -27.24 14.93
N GLU A 400 -1.65 -27.84 14.42
CA GLU A 400 -1.21 -29.19 14.81
C GLU A 400 -0.67 -29.22 16.26
N ALA A 401 0.02 -28.18 16.69
CA ALA A 401 0.53 -28.05 18.05
C ALA A 401 -0.56 -27.84 19.11
N GLY A 402 -1.77 -27.41 18.70
CA GLY A 402 -2.88 -27.12 19.61
C GLY A 402 -2.63 -25.91 20.52
N PRO A 403 -3.47 -25.69 21.56
CA PRO A 403 -3.25 -24.63 22.54
C PRO A 403 -1.96 -24.87 23.35
N GLY A 404 -1.33 -23.80 23.84
CA GLY A 404 -0.07 -23.87 24.55
C GLY A 404 -0.18 -24.61 25.89
N PRO A 405 0.94 -25.08 26.47
CA PRO A 405 0.94 -25.55 27.86
C PRO A 405 0.50 -24.38 28.76
N ARG A 406 -0.55 -24.61 29.54
CA ARG A 406 -1.10 -23.61 30.48
C ARG A 406 -0.15 -23.29 31.62
#